data_AF-A0A139A3N4-F1
#
_entry.id   AF-A0A139A3N4-F1
#
_cell.length_a   1.000
_cell.length_b   1.000
_cell.length_c   1.000
_cell.angle_alpha   90.00
_cell.angle_beta   90.00
_cell.angle_gamma   90.00
#
_symmetry.space_group_name_H-M   'P 1'
#
loop_
_entity.id
_entity.type
_entity.pdbx_description
1 polymer ?
#
loop_
_entity_poly.entity_id
_entity_poly.type
_entity_poly.pdbx_seq_one_letter_code
_entity_poly.pdbx_strand_id
1 'polypeptide(L)'
;MQPLRKPAKAPAPVKKQLQQETQKADEYALFGPVPIEGCPQCNQKIGMNPNMRMFVGPCYHRMCGACVDKFFKHRSRCPVSGCSFQLRRVDMKPQRFEDLSVQRDAEVRKEFSEIFNKRQEDFKDLCEYNDYLQWTEDMSKSHL
;
A
#
# COMPACT_ATOMS: atom_id res chain seq x y z
N MET A 1 19.87 -1.13 23.09
CA MET A 1 18.61 -1.06 22.34
C MET A 1 17.63 -0.23 23.17
N GLN A 2 17.77 1.10 23.13
CA GLN A 2 16.88 2.03 23.84
C GLN A 2 15.67 2.37 22.95
N PRO A 3 14.49 2.57 23.53
CA PRO A 3 13.21 2.37 22.87
C PRO A 3 12.86 3.54 21.95
N LEU A 4 12.38 3.26 20.74
CA LEU A 4 11.75 4.27 19.90
C LEU A 4 10.40 4.67 20.54
N ARG A 5 10.38 5.76 21.30
CA ARG A 5 9.14 6.49 21.65
C ARG A 5 9.44 7.98 21.68
N LYS A 6 9.00 8.71 20.64
CA LYS A 6 8.14 9.92 20.71
C LYS A 6 7.56 10.24 19.32
N PRO A 7 6.32 9.83 19.01
CA PRO A 7 5.58 10.39 17.88
C PRO A 7 4.88 11.71 18.24
N ALA A 8 4.67 12.51 17.19
CA ALA A 8 4.12 13.87 17.21
C ALA A 8 2.78 14.02 17.96
N LYS A 9 2.52 15.24 18.44
CA LYS A 9 1.28 15.63 19.12
C LYS A 9 0.12 15.61 18.12
N ALA A 10 -0.99 14.95 18.47
CA ALA A 10 -2.19 14.94 17.62
C ALA A 10 -2.79 16.37 17.59
N PRO A 11 -3.16 16.90 16.42
CA PRO A 11 -3.94 18.13 16.33
C PRO A 11 -5.42 17.91 16.69
N ALA A 12 -6.10 18.97 17.11
CA ALA A 12 -7.49 19.00 17.54
C ALA A 12 -8.49 18.56 16.43
N PRO A 13 -9.67 18.02 16.79
CA PRO A 13 -10.58 17.36 15.85
C PRO A 13 -11.25 18.35 14.89
N VAL A 14 -11.21 18.05 13.59
CA VAL A 14 -11.77 18.88 12.50
C VAL A 14 -13.13 18.31 12.07
N LYS A 15 -14.22 18.87 12.59
CA LYS A 15 -15.61 18.38 12.41
C LYS A 15 -16.34 18.84 11.12
N LYS A 16 -15.71 18.96 9.94
CA LYS A 16 -16.41 19.59 8.78
C LYS A 16 -16.34 18.90 7.41
N GLN A 17 -15.99 17.62 7.29
CA GLN A 17 -15.76 17.00 5.97
C GLN A 17 -16.77 15.93 5.51
N LEU A 18 -18.02 15.90 5.99
CA LEU A 18 -18.97 14.82 5.65
C LEU A 18 -19.62 14.93 4.25
N GLN A 19 -19.36 15.99 3.47
CA GLN A 19 -20.00 16.21 2.17
C GLN A 19 -19.08 16.00 0.95
N GLN A 20 -17.78 15.76 1.18
CA GLN A 20 -16.81 15.54 0.09
C GLN A 20 -16.55 14.05 -0.20
N GLU A 21 -17.12 13.16 0.60
CA GLU A 21 -16.85 11.71 0.57
C GLU A 21 -17.53 10.98 -0.60
N THR A 22 -18.60 11.54 -1.17
CA THR A 22 -19.34 10.91 -2.28
C THR A 22 -18.73 11.18 -3.66
N GLN A 23 -17.89 12.20 -3.82
CA GLN A 23 -17.26 12.54 -5.11
C GLN A 23 -15.87 11.94 -5.29
N LYS A 24 -15.21 11.51 -4.21
CA LYS A 24 -13.85 10.90 -4.26
C LYS A 24 -13.86 9.42 -4.65
N ALA A 25 -15.01 8.74 -4.55
CA ALA A 25 -15.13 7.33 -4.93
C ALA A 25 -14.91 7.12 -6.44
N ASP A 26 -15.25 8.11 -7.26
CA ASP A 26 -15.13 8.03 -8.73
C ASP A 26 -13.72 8.39 -9.23
N GLU A 27 -12.93 9.16 -8.46
CA GLU A 27 -11.52 9.47 -8.79
C GLU A 27 -10.58 8.29 -8.50
N TYR A 28 -10.94 7.42 -7.55
CA TYR A 28 -10.23 6.18 -7.23
C TYR A 28 -10.16 5.20 -8.42
N ALA A 29 -11.00 5.41 -9.46
CA ALA A 29 -10.98 4.63 -10.69
C ALA A 29 -9.92 5.08 -11.72
N LEU A 30 -9.30 6.27 -11.58
CA LEU A 30 -8.35 6.81 -12.57
C LEU A 30 -6.88 6.46 -12.28
N PHE A 31 -6.55 6.12 -11.03
CA PHE A 31 -5.23 5.63 -10.60
C PHE A 31 -5.28 4.24 -9.94
N GLY A 32 -6.46 3.61 -9.94
CA GLY A 32 -6.66 2.26 -9.43
C GLY A 32 -5.90 1.22 -10.26
N PRO A 33 -5.35 0.16 -9.63
CA PRO A 33 -4.66 -0.90 -10.36
C PRO A 33 -5.65 -1.54 -11.33
N VAL A 34 -5.42 -1.33 -12.63
CA VAL A 34 -6.12 -2.01 -13.71
C VAL A 34 -6.17 -3.51 -13.38
N PRO A 35 -7.32 -4.20 -13.48
CA PRO A 35 -7.40 -5.62 -13.18
C PRO A 35 -6.67 -6.42 -14.26
N ILE A 36 -5.34 -6.51 -14.14
CA ILE A 36 -4.51 -7.33 -15.02
C ILE A 36 -4.67 -8.77 -14.51
N GLU A 37 -5.41 -9.62 -15.20
CA GLU A 37 -5.64 -11.03 -14.79
C GLU A 37 -4.39 -11.93 -14.86
N GLY A 38 -3.22 -11.39 -15.16
CA GLY A 38 -2.00 -12.16 -15.33
C GLY A 38 -0.74 -11.29 -15.38
N CYS A 39 0.39 -11.94 -15.62
CA CYS A 39 1.65 -11.24 -15.83
C CYS A 39 1.62 -10.47 -17.17
N PRO A 40 1.88 -9.15 -17.21
CA PRO A 40 1.79 -8.34 -18.43
C PRO A 40 2.86 -8.70 -19.48
N GLN A 41 3.88 -9.50 -19.11
CA GLN A 41 4.99 -9.84 -19.99
C GLN A 41 4.86 -11.23 -20.63
N CYS A 42 4.23 -12.18 -19.96
CA CYS A 42 4.12 -13.57 -20.44
C CYS A 42 2.68 -14.11 -20.43
N ASN A 43 1.73 -13.26 -20.03
CA ASN A 43 0.30 -13.57 -19.92
C ASN A 43 -0.04 -14.79 -19.05
N GLN A 44 0.90 -15.23 -18.20
CA GLN A 44 0.69 -16.35 -17.28
C GLN A 44 -0.25 -15.93 -16.16
N LYS A 45 -1.27 -16.76 -15.90
CA LYS A 45 -2.23 -16.61 -14.81
C LYS A 45 -1.89 -17.56 -13.66
N ILE A 46 -2.30 -17.22 -12.44
CA ILE A 46 -2.02 -18.01 -11.21
C ILE A 46 -2.53 -19.46 -11.35
N GLY A 47 -3.65 -19.69 -12.04
CA GLY A 47 -4.22 -21.02 -12.24
C GLY A 47 -3.48 -21.95 -13.22
N MET A 48 -2.49 -21.45 -13.97
CA MET A 48 -1.74 -22.30 -14.93
C MET A 48 -0.71 -23.18 -14.23
N ASN A 49 -0.15 -22.72 -13.12
CA ASN A 49 0.86 -23.43 -12.34
C ASN A 49 0.60 -23.19 -10.85
N PRO A 50 0.21 -24.21 -10.05
CA PRO A 50 -0.16 -24.02 -8.64
C PRO A 50 1.00 -23.55 -7.75
N ASN A 51 2.25 -23.78 -8.18
CA ASN A 51 3.45 -23.32 -7.46
C ASN A 51 3.93 -21.92 -7.91
N MET A 52 3.31 -21.33 -8.93
CA MET A 52 3.74 -20.04 -9.45
C MET A 52 3.25 -18.90 -8.55
N ARG A 53 4.19 -18.08 -8.08
CA ARG A 53 3.90 -16.90 -7.26
C ARG A 53 4.00 -15.62 -8.07
N MET A 54 3.08 -14.71 -7.81
CA MET A 54 3.10 -13.35 -8.34
C MET A 54 3.82 -12.42 -7.36
N PHE A 55 4.50 -11.43 -7.90
CA PHE A 55 5.24 -10.41 -7.16
C PHE A 55 4.77 -9.02 -7.59
N VAL A 56 4.86 -8.07 -6.66
CA VAL A 56 4.40 -6.69 -6.78
C VAL A 56 5.54 -5.77 -6.35
N GLY A 57 5.86 -4.79 -7.19
CA GLY A 57 6.83 -3.73 -6.85
C GLY A 57 6.14 -2.51 -6.24
N PRO A 58 6.90 -1.48 -5.82
CA PRO A 58 6.36 -0.23 -5.28
C PRO A 58 5.51 0.57 -6.29
N CYS A 59 5.67 0.30 -7.59
CA CYS A 59 4.78 0.82 -8.63
C CYS A 59 3.42 0.10 -8.72
N TYR A 60 3.16 -0.88 -7.84
CA TYR A 60 1.93 -1.69 -7.79
C TYR A 60 1.58 -2.45 -9.08
N HIS A 61 2.58 -2.77 -9.89
CA HIS A 61 2.44 -3.69 -11.03
C HIS A 61 2.78 -5.12 -10.63
N ARG A 62 1.94 -6.07 -11.05
CA ARG A 62 2.11 -7.51 -10.79
C ARG A 62 2.92 -8.19 -11.90
N MET A 63 3.84 -9.09 -11.54
CA MET A 63 4.60 -9.93 -12.48
C MET A 63 4.85 -11.32 -11.88
N CYS A 64 4.95 -12.35 -12.72
CA CYS A 64 5.29 -13.69 -12.24
C CYS A 64 6.78 -13.77 -11.83
N GLY A 65 7.11 -14.70 -10.93
CA GLY A 65 8.49 -14.90 -10.46
C GLY A 65 9.53 -15.01 -11.59
N ALA A 66 9.23 -15.79 -12.63
CA ALA A 66 10.14 -15.98 -13.77
C ALA A 66 10.41 -14.67 -14.54
N CYS A 67 9.39 -13.83 -14.76
CA CYS A 67 9.58 -12.52 -15.39
C CYS A 67 10.36 -11.59 -14.46
N VAL A 68 10.11 -11.63 -13.16
CA VAL A 68 10.84 -10.80 -12.19
C VAL A 68 12.33 -11.15 -12.19
N ASP A 69 12.67 -12.44 -12.17
CA ASP A 69 14.06 -12.90 -12.21
C ASP A 69 14.74 -12.52 -13.54
N LYS A 70 14.00 -12.55 -14.66
CA LYS A 70 14.50 -12.17 -15.98
C LYS A 70 14.77 -10.66 -16.10
N PHE A 71 13.80 -9.82 -15.73
CA PHE A 71 13.88 -8.37 -15.94
C PHE A 71 14.68 -7.63 -14.87
N PHE A 72 14.66 -8.10 -13.61
CA PHE A 72 15.29 -7.40 -12.48
C PHE A 72 16.54 -8.10 -11.95
N LYS A 73 17.20 -8.93 -12.78
CA LYS A 73 18.54 -9.46 -12.49
C LYS A 73 19.56 -8.32 -12.26
N HIS A 74 19.39 -7.24 -13.01
CA HIS A 74 20.05 -5.96 -12.78
C HIS A 74 18.99 -4.88 -12.51
N ARG A 75 19.42 -3.73 -12.00
CA ARG A 75 18.51 -2.60 -11.79
C ARG A 75 17.94 -2.14 -13.13
N SER A 76 16.63 -2.23 -13.29
CA SER A 76 15.93 -1.96 -14.55
C SER A 76 14.64 -1.19 -14.31
N ARG A 77 14.10 -0.58 -15.37
CA ARG A 77 12.79 0.07 -15.31
C ARG A 77 11.69 -0.97 -15.33
N CYS A 78 10.55 -0.65 -14.70
CA CYS A 78 9.34 -1.46 -14.82
C CYS A 78 8.97 -1.62 -16.31
N PRO A 79 8.67 -2.83 -16.79
CA PRO A 79 8.40 -3.08 -18.22
C PRO A 79 6.96 -2.76 -18.63
N VAL A 80 6.13 -2.23 -17.72
CA VAL A 80 4.75 -1.80 -18.02
C VAL A 80 4.79 -0.44 -18.72
N SER A 81 4.06 -0.30 -19.82
CA SER A 81 3.95 0.95 -20.58
C SER A 81 3.45 2.10 -19.71
N GLY A 82 4.14 3.25 -19.76
CA GLY A 82 3.80 4.42 -18.93
C GLY A 82 4.39 4.39 -17.51
N CYS A 83 4.97 3.27 -17.08
CA CYS A 83 5.67 3.19 -15.80
C CYS A 83 7.15 3.53 -15.96
N SER A 84 7.65 4.48 -15.16
CA SER A 84 9.05 4.93 -15.18
C SER A 84 9.87 4.50 -13.96
N PHE A 85 9.27 3.75 -13.04
CA PHE A 85 9.91 3.31 -11.80
C PHE A 85 11.12 2.41 -12.08
N GLN A 86 12.24 2.71 -11.43
CA GLN A 86 13.45 1.88 -11.45
C GLN A 86 13.45 0.94 -10.26
N LEU A 87 13.46 -0.35 -10.53
CA LEU A 87 13.28 -1.41 -9.53
C LEU A 87 14.47 -2.37 -9.54
N ARG A 88 14.67 -3.03 -8.40
CA ARG A 88 15.59 -4.16 -8.23
C ARG A 88 14.77 -5.38 -7.77
N ARG A 89 15.39 -6.56 -7.87
CA ARG A 89 14.78 -7.81 -7.41
C ARG A 89 14.26 -7.75 -5.97
N VAL A 90 14.99 -7.07 -5.08
CA VAL A 90 14.65 -6.89 -3.65
C VAL A 90 13.45 -5.98 -3.41
N ASP A 91 13.17 -5.08 -4.35
CA ASP A 91 12.04 -4.16 -4.24
C ASP A 91 10.71 -4.86 -4.62
N MET A 92 10.78 -6.07 -5.19
CA MET A 92 9.61 -6.89 -5.56
C MET A 92 9.20 -7.80 -4.40
N LYS A 93 8.04 -7.52 -3.81
CA LYS A 93 7.44 -8.31 -2.71
C LYS A 93 6.46 -9.35 -3.27
N PRO A 94 6.26 -10.51 -2.62
CA PRO A 94 5.20 -11.44 -3.04
C PRO A 94 3.81 -10.78 -2.93
N GLN A 95 2.94 -11.05 -3.91
CA GLN A 95 1.53 -10.64 -3.86
C GLN A 95 0.83 -11.40 -2.73
N ARG A 96 0.19 -10.67 -1.81
CA ARG A 96 -0.53 -11.26 -0.66
C ARG A 96 -2.05 -11.29 -0.86
N PHE A 97 -2.58 -10.28 -1.52
CA PHE A 97 -4.01 -10.11 -1.77
C PHE A 97 -4.28 -10.16 -3.27
N GLU A 98 -5.45 -10.65 -3.67
CA GLU A 98 -5.86 -10.63 -5.08
C GLU A 98 -5.99 -9.20 -5.60
N ASP A 99 -6.60 -8.35 -4.78
CA ASP A 99 -6.69 -6.92 -5.00
C ASP A 99 -5.42 -6.20 -4.53
N LEU A 100 -4.75 -5.52 -5.47
CA LEU A 100 -3.53 -4.76 -5.18
C LEU A 100 -3.81 -3.46 -4.41
N SER A 101 -5.05 -2.97 -4.45
CA SER A 101 -5.46 -1.81 -3.67
C SER A 101 -5.44 -2.13 -2.17
N VAL A 102 -6.02 -3.27 -1.78
CA VAL A 102 -5.97 -3.79 -0.41
C VAL A 102 -4.53 -4.04 0.04
N GLN A 103 -3.67 -4.52 -0.87
CA GLN A 103 -2.25 -4.66 -0.55
C GLN A 103 -1.57 -3.32 -0.29
N ARG A 104 -1.86 -2.28 -1.09
CA ARG A 104 -1.35 -0.92 -0.88
C ARG A 104 -1.79 -0.40 0.48
N ASP A 105 -3.08 -0.45 0.76
CA ASP A 105 -3.66 0.03 2.01
C ASP A 105 -3.04 -0.67 3.22
N ALA A 106 -2.88 -1.99 3.16
CA ALA A 106 -2.25 -2.76 4.23
C ALA A 106 -0.77 -2.42 4.44
N GLU A 107 -0.03 -2.10 3.38
CA GLU A 107 1.37 -1.67 3.48
C GLU A 107 1.48 -0.26 4.06
N VAL A 108 0.69 0.69 3.56
CA VAL A 108 0.66 2.07 4.08
C VAL A 108 0.21 2.10 5.53
N ARG A 109 -0.86 1.38 5.91
CA ARG A 109 -1.30 1.29 7.31
C ARG A 109 -0.23 0.70 8.22
N LYS A 110 0.53 -0.29 7.74
CA LYS A 110 1.63 -0.88 8.52
C LYS A 110 2.72 0.15 8.78
N GLU A 111 3.17 0.86 7.76
CA GLU A 111 4.20 1.91 7.88
C GLU A 111 3.72 3.04 8.81
N PHE A 112 2.48 3.49 8.65
CA PHE A 112 1.86 4.48 9.54
C PHE A 112 1.80 3.98 10.98
N SER A 113 1.42 2.71 11.23
CA SER A 113 1.35 2.15 12.58
C SER A 113 2.72 2.05 13.26
N GLU A 114 3.80 1.85 12.48
CA GLU A 114 5.17 1.83 13.02
C GLU A 114 5.62 3.22 13.47
N ILE A 115 5.19 4.27 12.76
CA ILE A 115 5.52 5.68 13.08
C ILE A 115 4.59 6.22 14.18
N PHE A 116 3.28 6.00 14.06
CA PHE A 116 2.22 6.51 14.93
C PHE A 116 1.77 5.46 15.95
N ASN A 117 2.69 5.03 16.80
CA ASN A 117 2.53 3.87 17.68
C ASN A 117 2.02 4.17 19.12
N LYS A 118 1.25 5.26 19.33
CA LYS A 118 0.67 5.56 20.65
C LYS A 118 -0.39 4.52 21.03
N ARG A 119 -0.40 4.15 22.30
CA ARG A 119 -1.31 3.17 22.90
C ARG A 119 -2.32 3.86 23.79
N GLN A 120 -3.39 3.16 24.16
CA GLN A 120 -4.43 3.70 25.06
C GLN A 120 -3.86 4.25 26.38
N GLU A 121 -2.77 3.66 26.90
CA GLU A 121 -2.03 4.12 28.10
C GLU A 121 -1.42 5.53 27.95
N ASP A 122 -1.25 6.04 26.73
CA ASP A 122 -0.71 7.37 26.45
C ASP A 122 -1.79 8.48 26.46
N PHE A 123 -3.06 8.13 26.71
CA PHE A 123 -4.21 9.04 26.68
C PHE A 123 -4.94 9.09 28.03
N LYS A 124 -5.69 10.18 28.26
CA LYS A 124 -6.44 10.36 29.51
C LYS A 124 -7.77 9.62 29.51
N ASP A 125 -8.41 9.52 28.35
CA ASP A 125 -9.72 8.92 28.17
C ASP A 125 -9.81 8.12 26.87
N LEU A 126 -10.77 7.19 26.80
CA LEU A 126 -11.01 6.36 25.63
C LEU A 126 -11.43 7.20 24.40
N CYS A 127 -12.13 8.32 24.60
CA CYS A 127 -12.54 9.19 23.50
C CYS A 127 -11.33 9.79 22.78
N GLU A 128 -10.33 10.29 23.52
CA GLU A 128 -9.10 10.86 22.94
C GLU A 128 -8.28 9.82 22.17
N TYR A 129 -8.26 8.57 22.68
CA TYR A 129 -7.61 7.47 21.99
C TYR A 129 -8.33 7.12 20.67
N ASN A 130 -9.66 7.06 20.67
CA ASN A 130 -10.43 6.80 19.45
C ASN A 130 -10.30 7.93 18.42
N ASP A 131 -10.28 9.19 18.86
CA ASP A 131 -10.03 10.35 17.99
C ASP A 131 -8.63 10.26 17.35
N TYR A 132 -7.63 9.83 18.11
CA TYR A 132 -6.29 9.58 17.59
C TYR A 132 -6.26 8.45 16.54
N LEU A 133 -6.92 7.32 16.81
CA LEU A 133 -7.00 6.21 15.85
C LEU A 133 -7.67 6.64 14.55
N GLN A 134 -8.79 7.37 14.64
CA GLN A 134 -9.48 7.92 13.48
C GLN A 134 -8.56 8.85 12.68
N TRP A 135 -7.88 9.78 13.36
CA TRP A 135 -6.94 10.68 12.69
C TRP A 135 -5.80 9.93 11.99
N THR A 136 -5.23 8.89 12.61
CA THR A 136 -4.19 8.07 11.96
C THR A 136 -4.70 7.37 10.71
N GLU A 137 -5.94 6.89 10.73
CA GLU A 137 -6.57 6.25 9.58
C GLU A 137 -6.82 7.26 8.44
N ASP A 138 -7.38 8.43 8.75
CA ASP A 138 -7.62 9.50 7.78
C ASP A 138 -6.31 9.97 7.11
N MET A 139 -5.24 10.10 7.92
CA MET A 139 -3.92 10.43 7.40
C MET A 139 -3.38 9.34 6.47
N SER A 140 -3.53 8.06 6.83
CA SER A 140 -3.07 6.95 5.98
C SER A 140 -3.80 6.89 4.65
N LYS A 141 -5.13 7.10 4.64
CA LYS A 141 -5.96 7.11 3.42
C LYS A 141 -5.63 8.28 2.49
N SER A 142 -5.24 9.43 3.04
CA SER A 142 -4.88 10.61 2.24
C SER A 142 -3.59 10.45 1.43
N HIS A 143 -2.76 9.45 1.73
CA HIS A 143 -1.47 9.19 1.07
C HIS A 143 -1.51 8.01 0.07
N LEU A 144 -2.71 7.52 -0.27
CA LEU A 144 -2.94 6.42 -1.23
C LEU A 144 -3.07 6.91 -2.67
#